data_AF-A0A2H0P0R2-F1
#
_entry.id   AF-A0A2H0P0R2-F1
#
_cell.length_a   1.000
_cell.length_b   1.000
_cell.length_c   1.000
_cell.angle_alpha   90.00
_cell.angle_beta   90.00
_cell.angle_gamma   90.00
#
_symmetry.space_group_name_H-M   'P 1'
#
loop_
_entity.id
_entity.type
_entity.pdbx_description
1 polymer ?
#
loop_
_entity_poly.entity_id
_entity_poly.type
_entity_poly.pdbx_seq_one_letter_code
_entity_poly.pdbx_strand_id
1 'polypeptide(L)'
;MLETANTEKLVEAFQLYRQRLSLGLNRRVGLFGTASFISPLIGLMGTVLGIMRAFHDLSAAGAGGPAVVAAGISEALVATAFGIGLAVIAALFYNYFTLTARHRLNTADLWVLEIAQLLEDHGGKPVS
;
A
#
# COMPACT_ATOMS: atom_id res chain seq x y z
N MET A 1 -18.23 -38.17 -14.08
CA MET A 1 -16.83 -38.31 -13.63
C MET A 1 -15.83 -37.57 -14.52
N LEU A 2 -15.94 -37.62 -15.86
CA LEU A 2 -15.00 -36.89 -16.74
C LEU A 2 -15.24 -35.37 -16.78
N GLU A 3 -16.48 -34.92 -16.55
CA GLU A 3 -16.88 -33.50 -16.65
C GLU A 3 -16.57 -32.70 -15.37
N THR A 4 -16.83 -33.28 -14.19
CA THR A 4 -16.45 -32.70 -12.88
C THR A 4 -14.94 -32.49 -12.76
N ALA A 5 -14.15 -33.40 -13.32
CA ALA A 5 -12.68 -33.29 -13.37
C ALA A 5 -12.19 -32.16 -14.29
N ASN A 6 -13.01 -31.70 -15.24
CA ASN A 6 -12.68 -30.60 -16.13
C ASN A 6 -12.98 -29.24 -15.47
N THR A 7 -14.06 -29.17 -14.69
CA THR A 7 -14.44 -27.99 -13.89
C THR A 7 -13.43 -27.71 -12.78
N GLU A 8 -13.00 -28.73 -12.03
CA GLU A 8 -11.97 -28.56 -10.99
C GLU A 8 -10.66 -28.01 -11.56
N LYS A 9 -10.21 -28.55 -12.70
CA LYS A 9 -8.99 -28.06 -13.38
C LYS A 9 -9.13 -26.62 -13.86
N LEU A 10 -10.31 -26.20 -14.31
CA LEU A 10 -10.57 -24.82 -14.71
C LEU A 10 -10.44 -23.87 -13.52
N VAL A 11 -11.08 -24.22 -12.40
CA VAL A 11 -11.00 -23.44 -11.16
C VAL A 11 -9.56 -23.35 -10.66
N GLU A 12 -8.82 -24.45 -10.66
CA GLU A 12 -7.42 -24.49 -10.25
C GLU A 12 -6.51 -23.64 -11.16
N ALA A 13 -6.67 -23.75 -12.48
CA ALA A 13 -5.93 -22.94 -13.44
C ALA A 13 -6.22 -21.43 -13.27
N PHE A 14 -7.47 -21.08 -13.01
CA PHE A 14 -7.85 -19.71 -12.73
C PHE A 14 -7.27 -19.19 -11.41
N GLN A 15 -7.26 -20.00 -10.35
CA GLN A 15 -6.65 -19.63 -9.08
C GLN A 15 -5.15 -19.34 -9.23
N LEU A 16 -4.43 -20.14 -10.01
CA LEU A 16 -3.02 -19.89 -10.34
C LEU A 16 -2.84 -18.58 -11.12
N TYR A 17 -3.71 -18.29 -12.09
CA TYR A 17 -3.69 -17.03 -12.83
C TYR A 17 -3.96 -15.82 -11.93
N ARG A 18 -4.95 -15.92 -11.04
CA ARG A 18 -5.28 -14.90 -10.03
C ARG A 18 -4.09 -14.62 -9.13
N GLN A 19 -3.39 -15.66 -8.67
CA GLN A 19 -2.23 -15.51 -7.80
C GLN A 19 -1.11 -14.73 -8.50
N ARG A 20 -0.85 -15.01 -9.78
CA ARG A 20 0.13 -14.25 -10.59
C ARG A 20 -0.27 -12.78 -10.74
N LEU A 21 -1.55 -12.52 -11.02
CA LEU A 21 -2.06 -11.15 -11.16
C LEU A 21 -1.97 -10.36 -9.84
N SER A 22 -2.33 -11.01 -8.74
CA SER A 22 -2.25 -10.46 -7.38
C SER A 22 -0.80 -10.04 -7.05
N LEU A 23 0.19 -10.90 -7.33
CA LEU A 23 1.60 -10.58 -7.08
C LEU A 23 2.07 -9.32 -7.83
N GLY A 24 1.69 -9.18 -9.10
CA GLY A 24 2.05 -8.01 -9.91
C GLY A 24 1.43 -6.71 -9.37
N LEU A 25 0.18 -6.78 -8.93
CA LEU A 25 -0.54 -5.64 -8.37
C LEU A 25 0.00 -5.25 -6.99
N ASN A 26 0.29 -6.25 -6.15
CA ASN A 26 0.85 -6.05 -4.81
C ASN A 26 2.23 -5.39 -4.87
N ARG A 27 3.04 -5.68 -5.89
CA ARG A 27 4.35 -5.03 -6.08
C ARG A 27 4.23 -3.53 -6.35
N ARG A 28 3.27 -3.12 -7.18
CA ARG A 28 3.08 -1.69 -7.54
C ARG A 28 2.43 -0.91 -6.40
N VAL A 29 1.43 -1.50 -5.75
CA VAL A 29 0.72 -0.86 -4.64
C VAL A 29 1.58 -0.86 -3.37
N GLY A 30 2.37 -1.92 -3.15
CA GLY A 30 3.25 -2.07 -1.98
C GLY A 30 4.24 -0.92 -1.79
N LEU A 31 4.68 -0.26 -2.87
CA LEU A 31 5.53 0.94 -2.78
C LEU A 31 4.88 2.07 -1.98
N PHE A 32 3.57 2.30 -2.13
CA PHE A 32 2.85 3.29 -1.35
C PHE A 32 2.73 2.88 0.12
N GLY A 33 2.59 1.59 0.40
CA GLY A 33 2.61 1.05 1.75
C GLY A 33 3.95 1.32 2.44
N THR A 34 5.06 0.98 1.77
CA THR A 34 6.41 1.26 2.27
C THR A 34 6.67 2.77 2.43
N ALA A 35 6.25 3.59 1.47
CA ALA A 35 6.40 5.05 1.56
C ALA A 35 5.63 5.64 2.75
N SER A 36 4.42 5.15 3.01
CA SER A 36 3.62 5.58 4.17
C SER A 36 4.29 5.29 5.51
N PHE A 37 5.05 4.18 5.59
CA PHE A 37 5.78 3.81 6.79
C PHE A 37 7.11 4.56 6.96
N ILE A 38 7.85 4.78 5.88
CA ILE A 38 9.18 5.42 5.93
C ILE A 38 9.08 6.95 6.02
N SER A 39 8.06 7.57 5.43
CA SER A 39 7.92 9.03 5.38
C SER A 39 7.94 9.73 6.75
N PRO A 40 7.25 9.24 7.81
CA PRO A 40 7.35 9.84 9.15
C PRO A 40 8.76 9.74 9.73
N LEU A 41 9.48 8.65 9.46
CA LEU A 41 10.85 8.45 9.94
C LEU A 41 11.80 9.47 9.30
N ILE A 42 11.61 9.78 8.01
CA ILE A 42 12.35 10.84 7.32
C ILE A 42 12.05 12.22 7.95
N GLY A 43 10.78 12.50 8.29
CA GLY A 43 10.40 13.74 8.96
C GLY A 43 11.02 13.89 10.35
N LEU A 44 11.05 12.80 11.12
CA LEU A 44 11.68 12.74 12.44
C LEU A 44 13.21 12.90 12.33
N MET A 45 13.85 12.27 11.34
CA MET A 45 15.26 12.53 11.04
C MET A 45 15.50 14.02 10.76
N GLY A 46 14.61 14.67 10.00
CA GLY A 46 14.64 16.11 9.77
C GLY A 46 14.62 16.92 11.06
N THR A 47 13.79 16.56 12.03
CA THR A 47 13.80 17.22 13.35
C THR A 47 15.12 17.05 14.09
N VAL A 48 15.71 15.85 14.06
CA VAL A 48 16.98 15.58 14.74
C VAL A 48 18.09 16.43 14.14
N LEU A 49 18.17 16.51 12.81
CA LEU A 49 19.16 17.34 12.11
C LEU A 49 18.96 18.84 12.39
N GLY A 50 17.72 19.33 12.40
CA GLY A 50 17.42 20.74 12.66
C GLY A 50 17.72 21.15 14.11
N ILE A 51 17.37 20.30 15.08
CA ILE A 51 17.72 20.51 16.49
C ILE A 51 19.24 20.50 16.68
N MET A 52 19.97 19.57 16.06
CA MET A 52 21.44 19.54 16.14
C MET A 52 22.06 20.83 15.57
N ARG A 53 21.55 21.34 14.44
CA ARG A 53 21.99 22.65 13.89
C ARG A 53 21.68 23.80 14.84
N ALA A 54 20.48 23.85 15.41
CA ALA A 54 20.10 24.90 16.36
C ALA A 54 21.06 24.96 17.57
N PHE A 55 21.46 23.80 18.11
CA PHE A 55 22.44 23.74 19.19
C PHE A 55 23.87 24.08 18.76
N HIS A 56 24.28 23.65 17.56
CA HIS A 56 25.57 24.02 16.98
C HIS A 56 25.69 25.55 16.84
N ASP A 57 24.67 26.20 16.27
CA ASP A 57 24.67 27.64 16.03
C ASP A 57 24.60 28.43 17.33
N LEU A 58 23.88 27.93 18.34
CA LEU A 58 23.91 28.47 19.70
C LEU A 58 25.34 28.43 20.28
N SER A 59 26.04 27.30 20.12
CA SER A 59 27.41 27.14 20.63
C SER A 59 28.41 28.06 19.92
N ALA A 60 28.25 28.26 18.61
CA ALA A 60 29.12 29.11 17.79
C ALA A 60 28.87 30.60 18.01
N ALA A 61 27.61 31.00 18.26
CA ALA A 61 27.25 32.39 18.51
C ALA A 61 27.65 32.88 19.90
N GLY A 62 28.00 31.99 20.84
CA GLY A 62 28.47 32.28 22.21
C GLY A 62 27.41 32.87 23.16
N ALA A 63 26.58 33.78 22.66
CA ALA A 63 25.45 34.43 23.33
C ALA A 63 24.25 34.66 22.39
N GLY A 64 24.16 33.89 21.28
CA GLY A 64 23.00 33.91 20.40
C GLY A 64 21.75 33.56 21.21
N GLY A 65 20.90 34.55 21.46
CA GLY A 65 19.83 34.43 22.45
C GLY A 65 18.82 33.32 22.13
N PRO A 66 17.90 33.03 23.07
CA PRO A 66 16.89 31.97 22.94
C PRO A 66 16.10 31.98 21.61
N ALA A 67 16.00 33.15 20.97
CA ALA A 67 15.35 33.33 19.68
C ALA A 67 16.00 32.52 18.53
N VAL A 68 17.34 32.39 18.50
CA VAL A 68 18.05 31.65 17.43
C VAL A 68 17.73 30.16 17.51
N VAL A 69 17.73 29.60 18.72
CA VAL A 69 17.37 28.20 18.96
C VAL A 69 15.89 27.95 18.66
N ALA A 70 15.01 28.87 19.09
CA ALA A 70 13.58 28.76 18.83
C ALA A 70 13.27 28.72 17.32
N ALA A 71 13.97 29.51 16.51
CA ALA A 71 13.85 29.48 15.06
C ALA A 71 14.26 28.12 14.48
N GLY A 72 15.44 27.59 14.86
CA GLY A 72 15.92 26.29 14.36
C GLY A 72 15.04 25.10 14.79
N ILE A 73 14.44 25.15 15.99
CA ILE A 73 13.47 24.15 16.44
C ILE A 73 12.16 24.26 15.63
N SER A 74 11.70 25.48 15.33
CA SER A 74 10.50 25.69 14.52
C SER A 74 10.66 25.09 13.11
N GLU A 75 11.81 25.32 12.46
CA GLU A 75 12.12 24.70 11.17
C GLU A 75 12.16 23.17 11.24
N ALA A 76 12.76 22.62 12.30
CA ALA A 76 12.75 21.19 12.56
C ALA A 76 11.31 20.63 12.61
N LEU A 77 10.39 21.30 13.32
CA LEU A 77 9.00 20.84 13.44
C LEU A 77 8.26 20.82 12.10
N VAL A 78 8.56 21.76 11.20
CA VAL A 78 7.99 21.77 9.84
C VAL A 78 8.41 20.51 9.06
N ALA A 79 9.65 20.03 9.22
CA ALA A 79 10.12 18.81 8.58
C ALA A 79 9.32 17.56 9.03
N THR A 80 8.96 17.48 10.31
CA THR A 80 8.09 16.39 10.82
C THR A 80 6.66 16.52 10.31
N ALA A 81 6.08 17.73 10.32
CA ALA A 81 4.74 17.95 9.79
C ALA A 81 4.64 17.52 8.31
N PHE A 82 5.68 17.82 7.52
CA PHE A 82 5.76 17.38 6.14
C PHE A 82 5.89 15.85 6.00
N GLY A 83 6.75 15.22 6.80
CA GLY A 83 6.92 13.75 6.79
C GLY A 83 5.64 13.00 7.15
N ILE A 84 4.86 13.51 8.11
CA ILE A 84 3.54 12.97 8.46
C ILE A 84 2.53 13.23 7.33
N GLY A 85 2.50 14.43 6.76
CA GLY A 85 1.58 14.76 5.65
C GLY A 85 1.77 13.83 4.45
N LEU A 86 3.01 13.62 4.03
CA LEU A 86 3.34 12.67 2.96
C LEU A 86 2.96 11.23 3.32
N ALA A 87 3.14 10.82 4.59
CA ALA A 87 2.77 9.49 5.05
C ALA A 87 1.26 9.23 4.94
N VAL A 88 0.45 10.21 5.33
CA VAL A 88 -1.02 10.15 5.23
C VAL A 88 -1.44 10.01 3.76
N ILE A 89 -0.91 10.84 2.87
CA ILE A 89 -1.23 10.79 1.44
C ILE A 89 -0.86 9.41 0.87
N ALA A 90 0.34 8.91 1.15
CA ALA A 90 0.78 7.60 0.69
C ALA A 90 -0.12 6.46 1.24
N ALA A 91 -0.53 6.53 2.51
CA ALA A 91 -1.44 5.55 3.12
C ALA A 91 -2.83 5.56 2.48
N LEU A 92 -3.36 6.75 2.15
CA LEU A 92 -4.65 6.90 1.45
C LEU A 92 -4.61 6.23 0.08
N PHE A 93 -3.56 6.50 -0.71
CA PHE A 93 -3.39 5.85 -2.03
C PHE A 93 -3.21 4.34 -1.89
N TYR A 94 -2.37 3.88 -0.95
CA TYR A 94 -2.17 2.45 -0.70
C TYR A 94 -3.50 1.75 -0.41
N ASN A 95 -4.32 2.32 0.47
CA ASN A 95 -5.60 1.75 0.85
C ASN A 95 -6.60 1.75 -0.32
N TYR A 96 -6.74 2.89 -1.00
CA TYR A 96 -7.63 3.04 -2.16
C TYR A 96 -7.33 2.02 -3.27
N PHE A 97 -6.06 1.90 -3.67
CA PHE A 97 -5.66 0.96 -4.71
C PHE A 97 -5.80 -0.50 -4.26
N THR A 98 -5.47 -0.79 -3.00
CA THR A 98 -5.62 -2.15 -2.44
C THR A 98 -7.08 -2.59 -2.39
N LEU A 99 -7.99 -1.71 -1.97
CA LEU A 99 -9.43 -1.99 -1.96
C LEU A 99 -9.96 -2.23 -3.37
N THR A 100 -9.64 -1.35 -4.31
CA THR A 100 -10.08 -1.46 -5.70
C THR A 100 -9.53 -2.74 -6.36
N ALA A 101 -8.27 -3.05 -6.12
CA ALA A 101 -7.60 -4.29 -6.54
C ALA A 101 -8.33 -5.53 -6.04
N ARG A 102 -8.57 -5.60 -4.72
CA ARG A 102 -9.26 -6.71 -4.07
C ARG A 102 -10.69 -6.87 -4.58
N HIS A 103 -11.41 -5.77 -4.78
CA HIS A 103 -12.76 -5.83 -5.33
C HIS A 103 -12.79 -6.49 -6.70
N ARG A 104 -11.90 -6.08 -7.61
CA ARG A 104 -11.83 -6.66 -8.96
C ARG A 104 -11.46 -8.14 -8.94
N LEU A 105 -10.53 -8.55 -8.08
CA LEU A 105 -10.13 -9.96 -7.94
C LEU A 105 -11.28 -10.80 -7.39
N ASN A 106 -11.96 -10.33 -6.33
CA ASN A 106 -13.08 -11.05 -5.73
C ASN A 106 -14.26 -11.19 -6.70
N THR A 107 -14.57 -10.15 -7.49
CA THR A 107 -15.61 -10.27 -8.52
C THR A 107 -15.24 -11.33 -9.54
N ALA A 108 -13.98 -11.38 -10.00
CA ALA A 108 -13.54 -12.39 -10.95
C ALA A 108 -13.65 -13.82 -10.39
N ASP A 109 -13.40 -14.04 -9.10
CA ASP A 109 -13.62 -15.35 -8.46
C ASP A 109 -15.09 -15.78 -8.49
N LEU A 110 -16.00 -14.85 -8.18
CA LEU A 110 -17.44 -15.14 -8.21
C LEU A 110 -17.89 -15.56 -9.61
N TRP A 111 -17.38 -14.91 -10.65
CA TRP A 111 -17.71 -15.24 -12.04
C TRP A 111 -17.23 -16.64 -12.43
N VAL A 112 -16.05 -17.05 -11.94
CA VAL A 112 -15.53 -18.39 -12.22
C VAL A 112 -16.30 -19.47 -11.48
N LEU A 113 -16.75 -19.21 -10.25
CA LEU A 113 -17.63 -20.11 -9.53
C LEU A 113 -19.00 -20.24 -10.23
N GLU A 114 -19.55 -19.15 -10.75
CA GLU A 114 -20.80 -19.18 -11.53
C GLU A 114 -20.65 -19.98 -12.82
N ILE A 115 -19.57 -19.76 -13.58
CA ILE A 115 -19.28 -20.54 -14.81
C ILE A 115 -19.10 -22.02 -14.49
N ALA A 116 -18.38 -22.34 -13.40
CA ALA A 116 -18.19 -23.72 -12.96
C ALA A 116 -19.54 -24.40 -12.64
N GLN A 117 -20.43 -23.70 -11.93
CA GLN A 117 -21.77 -24.20 -11.63
C GLN A 117 -22.63 -24.39 -12.89
N LEU A 118 -22.59 -23.44 -13.84
CA LEU A 118 -23.34 -23.56 -15.10
C LEU A 118 -22.90 -24.75 -15.94
N LEU A 119 -21.60 -25.04 -15.98
CA LEU A 119 -21.05 -26.20 -16.67
C LEU A 119 -21.47 -27.52 -16.00
N GLU A 120 -21.52 -27.55 -14.67
CA GLU A 120 -22.03 -28.71 -13.93
C GLU A 120 -23.53 -28.95 -14.15
N ASP A 121 -24.33 -27.88 -14.24
CA ASP A 121 -25.79 -27.97 -14.42
C ASP A 121 -26.17 -28.39 -15.87
N HIS A 122 -25.44 -27.93 -16.89
CA HIS A 122 -25.69 -28.29 -18.29
C HIS A 122 -25.13 -29.67 -18.69
N GLY A 123 -24.19 -30.24 -17.94
CA GLY A 123 -23.73 -31.63 -18.12
C GLY A 123 -24.79 -32.69 -17.76
N GLY A 124 -25.93 -32.28 -17.20
CA GLY A 124 -26.99 -33.17 -16.71
C GLY A 124 -28.24 -33.33 -17.59
N LYS A 125 -28.37 -32.60 -18.72
CA LYS A 125 -29.54 -32.75 -19.62
C LYS A 125 -29.11 -32.90 -21.08
N PRO A 126 -29.44 -34.02 -21.75
CA PRO A 126 -29.27 -34.11 -23.19
C PRO A 126 -30.14 -33.03 -23.85
N VAL A 127 -29.51 -32.17 -24.64
CA VAL A 127 -30.20 -31.22 -25.53
C VAL A 127 -31.01 -32.05 -26.52
N SER A 128 -32.34 -32.05 -26.35
CA SER A 128 -33.31 -32.67 -27.25
C SER A 128 -33.58 -31.81 -28.48
#